data_AF-A0A503WZU7-F1
#
_entry.id   AF-A0A503WZU7-F1
#
_cell.length_a   1.000
_cell.length_b   1.000
_cell.length_c   1.000
_cell.angle_alpha   90.00
_cell.angle_beta   90.00
_cell.angle_gamma   90.00
#
_symmetry.space_group_name_H-M   'P 1'
#
loop_
_entity.id
_entity.type
_entity.pdbx_description
1 polymer ?
#
loop_
_entity_poly.entity_id
_entity_poly.type
_entity_poly.pdbx_seq_one_letter_code
_entity_poly.pdbx_strand_id
1 'polypeptide(L)' 'MPDNDNPKMNPSFNVEKDPNDWVSGDDPMTGAQASYLKTLTEQAKEPAAYDPTLTKAEASARIDRLKEQLGLE' A
#
# COMPACT_ATOMS: atom_id res chain seq x y z
N MET A 1 -34.50 -22.92 -38.80
CA MET A 1 -33.05 -23.00 -38.51
C MET A 1 -32.31 -22.39 -39.71
N PRO A 2 -31.32 -21.51 -39.54
CA PRO A 2 -30.49 -21.31 -38.36
C PRO A 2 -30.64 -19.91 -37.71
N ASP A 3 -30.93 -19.96 -36.42
CA ASP A 3 -30.19 -19.35 -35.29
C ASP A 3 -29.11 -18.33 -35.67
N ASN A 4 -29.40 -17.03 -35.48
CA ASN A 4 -28.38 -16.00 -35.37
C ASN A 4 -28.37 -15.46 -33.94
N ASP A 5 -28.08 -16.37 -33.00
CA ASP A 5 -27.57 -16.06 -31.67
C ASP A 5 -26.20 -15.39 -31.87
N ASN A 6 -26.15 -14.07 -31.70
CA ASN A 6 -24.87 -13.37 -31.55
C ASN A 6 -24.76 -12.87 -30.12
N PRO A 7 -24.07 -13.61 -29.24
CA PRO A 7 -23.89 -13.26 -27.84
C PRO A 7 -22.66 -12.35 -27.74
N LYS A 8 -22.85 -11.04 -27.62
CA LYS A 8 -21.83 -10.15 -27.04
C LYS A 8 -22.45 -9.29 -25.95
N MET A 9 -22.89 -9.99 -24.90
CA MET A 9 -22.77 -9.52 -23.52
C MET A 9 -21.34 -9.02 -23.29
N ASN A 10 -21.19 -7.75 -22.90
CA ASN A 10 -20.54 -7.33 -21.64
C ASN A 10 -20.15 -5.83 -21.67
N PRO A 11 -20.96 -4.92 -21.10
CA PRO A 11 -20.45 -3.63 -20.65
C PRO A 11 -19.76 -3.88 -19.29
N SER A 12 -18.55 -4.43 -19.32
CA SER A 12 -17.80 -4.71 -18.08
C SER A 12 -16.34 -4.33 -18.23
N PHE A 13 -16.10 -3.18 -18.86
CA PHE A 13 -14.89 -2.40 -18.64
C PHE A 13 -15.09 -1.38 -17.50
N ASN A 14 -16.05 -1.62 -16.61
CA ASN A 14 -15.81 -1.27 -15.21
C ASN A 14 -14.89 -2.35 -14.68
N VAL A 15 -13.60 -2.21 -15.00
CA VAL A 15 -12.57 -2.64 -14.07
C VAL A 15 -12.81 -1.77 -12.83
N GLU A 16 -13.75 -2.20 -12.00
CA GLU A 16 -13.71 -2.00 -10.57
C GLU A 16 -12.41 -2.68 -10.16
N LYS A 17 -11.28 -2.02 -10.42
CA LYS A 17 -10.04 -2.36 -9.76
C LYS A 17 -10.42 -2.21 -8.30
N ASP A 18 -10.61 -3.34 -7.63
CA ASP A 18 -10.54 -3.41 -6.19
C ASP A 18 -9.40 -2.47 -5.79
N PRO A 19 -9.63 -1.46 -4.94
CA PRO A 19 -8.55 -0.59 -4.49
C PRO A 19 -7.40 -1.39 -3.86
N ASN A 20 -7.64 -2.64 -3.47
CA ASN A 20 -6.64 -3.64 -3.08
C ASN A 20 -5.77 -4.19 -4.23
N ASP A 21 -6.25 -4.22 -5.48
CA ASP A 21 -5.44 -4.60 -6.67
C ASP A 21 -4.52 -3.45 -7.12
N TRP A 22 -4.83 -2.20 -6.72
CA TRP A 22 -4.02 -1.03 -7.09
C TRP A 22 -3.02 -0.59 -6.02
N VAL A 23 -3.19 -1.04 -4.78
CA VAL A 23 -2.15 -0.93 -3.76
C VAL A 23 -1.33 -2.21 -3.84
N SER A 24 -0.30 -2.22 -4.69
CA SER A 24 0.82 -3.14 -4.53
C SER A 24 1.43 -2.88 -3.15
N GLY A 25 0.85 -3.48 -2.11
CA GLY A 25 1.39 -3.49 -0.76
C GLY A 25 2.72 -4.24 -0.70
N ASP A 26 3.06 -4.96 -1.76
CA ASP A 26 4.33 -5.68 -2.00
C ASP A 26 5.39 -4.82 -2.72
N ASP A 27 5.03 -3.62 -3.19
CA ASP A 27 6.02 -2.71 -3.79
C ASP A 27 7.01 -2.25 -2.72
N PRO A 28 8.30 -2.07 -3.01
CA PRO A 28 9.25 -1.51 -2.07
C PRO A 28 8.76 -0.19 -1.47
N MET A 29 9.13 0.07 -0.22
CA MET A 29 8.83 1.33 0.44
C MET A 29 9.25 2.52 -0.43
N THR A 30 8.33 3.49 -0.58
CA THR A 30 8.63 4.71 -1.34
C THR A 30 9.66 5.57 -0.59
N GLY A 31 10.49 6.34 -1.30
CA GLY A 31 11.49 7.22 -0.67
C GLY A 31 10.88 8.22 0.34
N ALA A 32 9.62 8.61 0.16
CA ALA A 32 8.87 9.43 1.11
C ALA A 32 8.59 8.69 2.42
N GLN A 33 8.12 7.45 2.33
CA GLN A 33 7.92 6.60 3.51
C GLN A 33 9.25 6.28 4.21
N ALA A 34 10.32 6.00 3.46
CA ALA A 34 11.64 5.74 4.03
C ALA A 34 12.15 6.94 4.84
N SER A 35 12.03 8.14 4.28
CA SER A 35 12.44 9.37 4.96
C SER A 35 11.61 9.60 6.23
N TYR A 36 10.30 9.36 6.16
CA TYR A 36 9.41 9.57 7.30
C TYR A 36 9.63 8.53 8.40
N LEU A 37 9.75 7.25 8.03
CA LEU A 37 10.06 6.16 8.95
C LEU A 37 11.39 6.44 9.67
N LYS A 38 12.43 6.88 8.93
CA LYS A 38 13.72 7.25 9.52
C LYS A 38 13.56 8.31 10.61
N THR A 39 12.87 9.41 10.32
CA THR A 39 12.64 10.48 11.31
C THR A 39 11.84 9.98 12.53
N LEU A 40 10.82 9.14 12.32
CA LEU A 40 10.05 8.56 13.42
C LEU A 40 10.90 7.64 14.29
N THR A 41 11.75 6.82 13.68
CA THR A 41 12.65 5.91 14.41
C THR A 41 13.70 6.66 15.21
N GLU A 42 14.21 7.78 14.70
CA GLU A 42 15.11 8.68 15.45
C GLU A 42 14.40 9.33 16.63
N GLN A 43 13.16 9.82 16.44
CA GLN A 43 12.35 10.42 17.51
C GLN A 43 11.96 9.41 18.59
N ALA A 44 11.56 8.20 18.19
CA ALA A 44 11.22 7.10 19.10
C ALA A 44 12.46 6.46 19.76
N LYS A 45 13.67 6.88 19.35
CA LYS A 45 14.94 6.24 19.71
C LYS A 45 14.96 4.74 19.43
N GLU A 46 14.27 4.33 18.36
CA GLU A 46 14.11 2.94 17.90
C GLU A 46 14.69 2.76 16.50
N PRO A 47 16.02 2.90 16.29
CA PRO A 47 16.63 2.74 14.97
C PRO A 47 16.43 1.34 14.38
N ALA A 48 16.20 0.32 15.23
CA ALA A 48 15.85 -1.04 14.82
C ALA A 48 14.44 -1.13 14.20
N ALA A 49 13.61 -0.09 14.33
CA ALA A 49 12.32 -0.03 13.67
C ALA A 49 12.39 0.46 12.22
N TYR A 50 13.52 1.02 11.78
CA TYR A 50 13.77 1.39 10.39
C TYR A 50 14.32 0.18 9.64
N ASP A 51 13.63 -0.23 8.58
CA ASP A 51 14.14 -1.24 7.67
C ASP A 51 13.91 -0.78 6.22
N PRO A 52 14.99 -0.65 5.40
CA PRO A 52 14.90 -0.17 4.03
C PRO A 52 14.39 -1.22 3.04
N THR A 53 14.26 -2.47 3.47
CA THR A 53 13.73 -3.59 2.66
C THR A 53 12.23 -3.78 2.82
N LEU A 54 11.61 -3.02 3.73
CA LEU A 54 10.16 -3.05 3.93
C LEU A 54 9.44 -2.66 2.65
N THR A 55 8.30 -3.31 2.48
CA THR A 55 7.34 -2.92 1.45
C THR A 55 6.61 -1.64 1.84
N LYS A 56 5.93 -1.01 0.89
CA LYS A 56 5.09 0.16 1.10
C LYS A 56 4.05 -0.09 2.19
N ALA A 57 3.44 -1.28 2.22
CA ALA A 57 2.45 -1.62 3.23
C ALA A 57 3.09 -1.75 4.62
N GLU A 58 4.20 -2.47 4.73
CA GLU A 58 4.90 -2.66 6.00
C GLU A 58 5.47 -1.36 6.55
N ALA A 59 6.06 -0.54 5.68
CA ALA A 59 6.54 0.79 6.02
C ALA A 59 5.42 1.66 6.59
N SER A 60 4.24 1.65 5.94
CA SER A 60 3.09 2.41 6.41
C SER A 60 2.62 1.94 7.79
N ALA A 61 2.53 0.62 8.01
CA ALA A 61 2.16 0.06 9.32
C ALA A 61 3.19 0.40 10.41
N ARG A 62 4.48 0.41 10.06
CA ARG A 62 5.58 0.76 10.97
C ARG A 62 5.55 2.24 11.34
N ILE A 63 5.33 3.10 10.35
CA ILE A 63 5.12 4.54 10.51
C ILE A 63 3.97 4.80 11.47
N ASP A 64 2.82 4.16 11.25
CA ASP A 64 1.61 4.36 12.05
C ASP A 64 1.85 4.02 13.53
N ARG A 65 2.39 2.82 13.79
CA ARG A 65 2.78 2.39 15.14
C ARG A 65 3.72 3.38 15.84
N LEU A 66 4.72 3.89 15.12
CA LEU A 66 5.67 4.85 15.68
C LEU A 66 5.01 6.21 15.95
N LYS A 67 4.10 6.66 15.07
CA LYS A 67 3.33 7.87 15.30
C LYS A 67 2.44 7.74 16.53
N GLU A 68 1.73 6.64 16.69
CA GLU A 68 0.92 6.36 17.88
C GLU A 68 1.78 6.41 19.15
N GLN A 69 2.94 5.73 19.12
CA GLN A 69 3.86 5.67 20.25
C GLN A 69 4.46 7.05 20.61
N LEU A 70 4.64 7.91 19.60
CA LEU A 70 5.12 9.29 19.77
C LEU A 70 3.99 10.30 20.08
N GLY A 71 2.72 9.90 19.98
CA GLY A 71 1.58 10.79 20.11
C GLY A 71 1.44 11.79 18.95
N LEU A 72 1.76 11.38 17.73
CA LEU A 72 1.66 12.16 16.49
C LEU A 72 0.37 11.88 15.68
N GLU A 73 -0.63 11.24 16.29
CA GLU A 73 -1.99 11.10 15.74
C GLU A 73 -2.81 12.39 15.90
#